data_AF-A0A1G8ZXZ7-F1
#
_entry.id   AF-A0A1G8ZXZ7-F1
#
_cell.length_a   1.000
_cell.length_b   1.000
_cell.length_c   1.000
_cell.angle_alpha   90.00
_cell.angle_beta   90.00
_cell.angle_gamma   90.00
#
_symmetry.space_group_name_H-M   'P 1'
#
loop_
_entity.id
_entity.type
_entity.pdbx_description
1 polymer ?
#
loop_
_entity_poly.entity_id
_entity_poly.type
_entity_poly.pdbx_seq_one_letter_code
_entity_poly.pdbx_strand_id
1 'polypeptide(L)'
;MKRFLKSWLALGLALTVSLLGAVEIQAEEDTGTQKKVELTEGQQKELAILYQDLLDKRKGIINKYLEFGVISAEKAEKMTEHLDGYYKKLEANGFIIDWEKHKGKRDKKFPH
;
A
#
# COMPACT_ATOMS: atom_id res chain seq x y z
N MET A 1 -43.64 -29.06 27.00
CA MET A 1 -42.28 -28.46 27.01
C MET A 1 -41.73 -28.06 25.62
N LYS A 2 -42.07 -28.72 24.50
CA LYS A 2 -41.47 -28.38 23.18
C LYS A 2 -42.04 -27.14 22.47
N ARG A 3 -43.20 -26.62 22.90
CA ARG A 3 -43.82 -25.40 22.32
C ARG A 3 -43.28 -24.10 22.94
N PHE A 4 -42.86 -24.17 24.21
CA PHE A 4 -42.24 -23.05 24.93
C PHE A 4 -40.75 -22.90 24.60
N LEU A 5 -40.07 -24.00 24.23
CA LEU A 5 -38.68 -23.99 23.81
C LEU A 5 -38.45 -23.25 22.47
N LYS A 6 -39.43 -23.32 21.55
CA LYS A 6 -39.38 -22.58 20.27
C LYS A 6 -39.65 -21.08 20.43
N SER A 7 -40.41 -20.70 21.46
CA SER A 7 -40.73 -19.30 21.76
C SER A 7 -39.55 -18.56 22.39
N TRP A 8 -38.70 -19.26 23.16
CA TRP A 8 -37.48 -18.68 23.73
C TRP A 8 -36.36 -18.53 22.71
N LEU A 9 -36.32 -19.39 21.68
CA LEU A 9 -35.35 -19.29 20.59
C LEU A 9 -35.58 -18.04 19.71
N ALA A 10 -36.85 -17.65 19.51
CA ALA A 10 -37.20 -16.48 18.71
C ALA A 10 -36.96 -15.14 19.43
N LEU A 11 -37.08 -15.11 20.77
CA LEU A 11 -36.83 -13.90 21.55
C LEU A 11 -35.33 -13.59 21.72
N GLY A 12 -34.48 -14.62 21.72
CA GLY A 12 -33.02 -14.46 21.77
C GLY A 12 -32.42 -13.90 20.46
N LEU A 13 -33.00 -14.23 19.31
CA LEU A 13 -32.50 -13.79 17.99
C LEU A 13 -32.81 -12.30 17.71
N ALA A 14 -33.86 -11.76 18.32
CA ALA A 14 -34.26 -10.35 18.14
C ALA A 14 -33.42 -9.37 19.00
N LEU A 15 -32.90 -9.82 20.14
CA LEU A 15 -32.09 -9.00 21.06
C LEU A 15 -30.65 -8.79 20.59
N THR A 16 -30.13 -9.63 19.68
CA THR A 16 -28.75 -9.53 19.18
C THR A 16 -28.57 -8.49 18.08
N VAL A 17 -29.65 -8.09 17.38
CA VAL A 17 -29.56 -7.13 16.27
C VAL A 17 -29.50 -5.67 16.75
N SER A 18 -30.03 -5.36 17.94
CA SER A 18 -30.03 -3.98 18.47
C SER A 18 -28.71 -3.50 19.07
N LEU A 19 -27.69 -4.38 19.21
CA LEU A 19 -26.38 -4.02 19.78
C LEU A 19 -25.32 -3.62 18.74
N LEU A 20 -25.63 -3.70 17.44
CA LEU A 20 -24.69 -3.39 16.35
C LEU A 20 -24.78 -1.94 15.82
N GLY A 21 -25.67 -1.10 16.37
CA GLY A 21 -26.00 0.21 15.81
C GLY A 21 -25.24 1.43 16.36
N ALA A 22 -24.31 1.26 17.30
CA ALA A 22 -23.67 2.37 18.02
C ALA A 22 -22.14 2.35 17.97
N VAL A 23 -21.54 1.98 16.83
CA VAL A 23 -20.12 2.30 16.59
C VAL A 23 -20.07 3.69 15.99
N GLU A 24 -19.89 4.71 16.83
CA GLU A 24 -19.45 6.02 16.38
C GLU A 24 -18.00 5.88 15.89
N ILE A 25 -17.79 6.01 14.58
CA ILE A 25 -16.44 6.15 14.03
C ILE A 25 -15.98 7.57 14.37
N GLN A 26 -15.33 7.72 15.51
CA GLN A 26 -14.56 8.93 15.82
C GLN A 26 -13.30 8.91 14.96
N ALA A 27 -13.28 9.75 13.93
CA ALA A 27 -12.05 10.11 13.25
C ALA A 27 -11.30 11.08 14.18
N GLU A 28 -10.30 10.58 14.91
CA GLU A 28 -9.34 11.45 15.59
C GLU A 28 -8.51 12.19 14.53
N GLU A 29 -8.52 13.53 14.59
CA GLU A 29 -7.56 14.37 13.89
C GLU A 29 -6.16 14.05 14.42
N ASP A 30 -5.41 13.22 13.70
CA ASP A 30 -3.99 12.96 13.98
C ASP A 30 -3.20 14.24 13.70
N THR A 31 -2.96 15.03 14.75
CA THR A 31 -1.93 16.09 14.77
C THR A 31 -0.55 15.42 14.75
N GLY A 32 -0.22 14.87 13.58
CA GLY A 32 0.84 13.89 13.38
C GLY A 32 2.24 14.46 13.62
N THR A 33 2.76 14.22 14.82
CA THR A 33 4.20 13.97 14.93
C THR A 33 4.42 12.55 14.43
N GLN A 34 4.62 12.36 13.13
CA GLN A 34 4.83 11.03 12.55
C GLN A 34 6.03 10.38 13.26
N LYS A 35 5.75 9.38 14.09
CA LYS A 35 6.80 8.61 14.76
C LYS A 35 7.66 7.99 13.67
N LYS A 36 8.96 8.29 13.68
CA LYS A 36 9.92 7.72 12.74
C LYS A 36 9.97 6.21 12.98
N VAL A 37 9.31 5.44 12.11
CA VAL A 37 9.29 3.98 12.17
C VAL A 37 10.56 3.45 11.53
N GLU A 38 11.27 2.58 12.23
CA GLU A 38 12.39 1.81 11.69
C GLU A 38 11.93 0.36 11.48
N LEU A 39 12.30 -0.22 10.33
CA LEU A 39 11.97 -1.61 9.99
C LEU A 39 13.01 -2.56 10.57
N THR A 40 12.54 -3.69 11.09
CA THR A 40 13.40 -4.80 11.50
C THR A 40 14.08 -5.46 10.29
N GLU A 41 15.17 -6.19 10.52
CA GLU A 41 15.85 -6.92 9.43
C GLU A 41 14.94 -7.91 8.71
N GLY A 42 14.03 -8.57 9.42
CA GLY A 42 13.06 -9.50 8.82
C GLY A 42 12.11 -8.78 7.85
N GLN A 43 11.55 -7.64 8.28
CA GLN A 43 10.68 -6.81 7.45
C GLN A 43 11.42 -6.24 6.23
N GLN A 44 12.68 -5.82 6.40
CA GLN A 44 13.49 -5.35 5.27
C GLN A 44 13.75 -6.46 4.26
N LYS A 45 14.01 -7.70 4.71
CA LYS A 45 14.17 -8.86 3.82
C LYS A 45 12.89 -9.18 3.04
N GLU A 46 11.74 -9.14 3.71
CA GLU A 46 10.44 -9.33 3.03
C GLU A 46 10.22 -8.28 1.94
N LEU A 47 10.49 -7.01 2.24
CA LEU A 47 10.40 -5.94 1.26
C LEU A 47 11.42 -6.09 0.13
N ALA A 48 12.65 -6.48 0.42
CA ALA A 48 13.69 -6.71 -0.58
C ALA A 48 13.24 -7.74 -1.63
N ILE A 49 12.65 -8.86 -1.18
CA ILE A 49 12.10 -9.90 -2.06
C ILE A 49 11.00 -9.34 -2.97
N LEU A 50 10.06 -8.58 -2.39
CA LEU A 50 8.96 -7.99 -3.15
C LEU A 50 9.45 -6.96 -4.18
N TYR A 51 10.41 -6.12 -3.80
CA TYR A 51 10.98 -5.13 -4.72
C TYR A 51 11.80 -5.78 -5.83
N GLN A 52 12.54 -6.85 -5.56
CA GLN A 52 13.27 -7.59 -6.59
C GLN A 52 12.29 -8.16 -7.63
N ASP A 53 11.26 -8.89 -7.19
CA ASP A 53 10.23 -9.45 -8.08
C ASP A 53 9.50 -8.36 -8.90
N LEU A 54 9.17 -7.22 -8.27
CA LEU A 54 8.57 -6.07 -8.96
C LEU A 54 9.49 -5.52 -10.06
N LEU A 55 10.77 -5.34 -9.76
CA LEU A 55 11.73 -4.76 -10.70
C LEU A 55 12.05 -5.72 -11.84
N ASP A 56 12.14 -7.02 -11.57
CA ASP A 56 12.32 -8.04 -12.60
C ASP A 56 11.14 -8.08 -13.57
N LYS A 57 9.90 -8.03 -13.05
CA LYS A 57 8.70 -7.88 -13.89
C LYS A 57 8.75 -6.61 -14.72
N ARG A 58 9.19 -5.49 -14.14
CA ARG A 58 9.29 -4.21 -14.85
C ARG A 58 10.36 -4.23 -15.93
N LYS A 59 11.51 -4.87 -15.70
CA LYS A 59 12.54 -5.13 -16.73
C LYS A 59 12.00 -6.02 -17.85
N GLY A 60 11.21 -7.04 -17.51
CA GLY A 60 10.50 -7.86 -18.49
C GLY A 60 9.59 -7.04 -19.41
N ILE A 61 8.83 -6.09 -18.86
CA ILE A 61 7.98 -5.18 -19.65
C ILE A 61 8.84 -4.28 -20.56
N ILE A 62 9.94 -3.73 -20.05
CA ILE A 62 10.88 -2.91 -20.84
C ILE A 62 11.41 -3.73 -22.04
N ASN A 63 11.82 -4.96 -21.79
CA ASN A 63 12.30 -5.86 -22.85
C ASN A 63 11.22 -6.14 -23.89
N LYS A 64 9.96 -6.30 -23.48
CA LYS A 64 8.86 -6.45 -24.44
C LYS A 64 8.61 -5.19 -25.26
N TYR A 65 8.73 -4.00 -24.68
CA TYR A 65 8.65 -2.77 -25.46
C TYR A 65 9.81 -2.61 -26.44
N LEU A 66 11.01 -3.06 -26.08
CA LEU A 66 12.14 -3.11 -27.01
C LEU A 66 11.87 -4.10 -28.15
N GLU A 67 11.42 -5.31 -27.84
CA GLU A 67 11.07 -6.36 -28.81
C GLU A 67 9.99 -5.91 -29.79
N PHE A 68 8.97 -5.19 -29.31
CA PHE A 68 7.89 -4.65 -30.13
C PHE A 68 8.26 -3.38 -30.89
N GLY A 69 9.48 -2.86 -30.72
CA GLY A 69 9.95 -1.64 -31.37
C GLY A 69 9.30 -0.36 -30.83
N VAL A 70 8.66 -0.39 -29.65
CA VAL A 70 8.03 0.77 -29.01
C VAL A 70 9.10 1.73 -28.46
N ILE A 71 10.24 1.18 -28.03
CA ILE A 71 11.38 1.95 -27.51
C ILE A 71 12.69 1.50 -28.16
N SER A 72 13.68 2.38 -28.21
CA SER A 72 15.03 2.05 -28.66
C SER A 72 15.82 1.27 -27.59
N ALA A 73 16.90 0.59 -28.02
CA ALA A 73 17.81 -0.11 -27.12
C ALA A 73 18.41 0.83 -26.06
N GLU A 74 18.87 2.01 -26.47
CA GLU A 74 19.40 3.04 -25.55
C GLU A 74 18.34 3.47 -24.51
N LYS A 75 17.08 3.58 -24.92
CA LYS A 75 16.00 3.93 -24.01
C LYS A 75 15.72 2.80 -23.02
N ALA A 76 15.72 1.55 -23.47
CA ALA A 76 15.54 0.37 -22.63
C ALA A 76 16.66 0.25 -21.59
N GLU A 77 17.92 0.49 -21.98
CA GLU A 77 19.08 0.50 -21.11
C GLU A 77 18.95 1.56 -20.00
N LYS A 78 18.72 2.83 -20.38
CA LYS A 78 18.50 3.93 -19.41
C LYS A 78 17.35 3.65 -18.44
N MET A 79 16.27 3.05 -18.91
CA MET A 79 15.15 2.68 -18.05
C MET A 79 15.57 1.60 -17.05
N THR A 80 16.31 0.59 -17.49
CA THR A 80 16.83 -0.49 -16.65
C THR A 80 17.80 0.04 -15.59
N GLU A 81 18.75 0.89 -15.98
CA GLU A 81 19.68 1.55 -15.05
C GLU A 81 18.95 2.37 -13.98
N HIS A 82 17.87 3.07 -14.36
CA HIS A 82 17.06 3.82 -13.42
C HIS A 82 16.36 2.89 -12.40
N LEU A 83 15.95 1.69 -12.81
CA LEU A 83 15.39 0.69 -11.88
C LEU A 83 16.43 0.20 -10.89
N ASP A 84 17.64 -0.09 -11.36
CA ASP A 84 18.73 -0.53 -10.50
C ASP A 84 19.16 0.56 -9.52
N GLY A 85 19.25 1.80 -10.00
CA GLY A 85 19.51 2.97 -9.17
C GLY A 85 18.41 3.22 -8.13
N TYR A 86 17.15 2.97 -8.48
CA TYR A 86 16.03 3.06 -7.54
C TYR A 86 16.13 1.99 -6.44
N TYR A 87 16.43 0.74 -6.79
CA TYR A 87 16.61 -0.33 -5.80
C TYR A 87 17.71 -0.01 -4.79
N LYS A 88 18.88 0.46 -5.27
CA LYS A 88 19.99 0.87 -4.40
C LYS A 88 19.59 1.96 -3.39
N LYS A 89 18.73 2.89 -3.80
CA LYS A 89 18.22 3.94 -2.89
C LYS A 89 17.26 3.38 -1.84
N LEU A 90 16.44 2.39 -2.19
CA LEU A 90 15.58 1.69 -1.24
C LEU A 90 16.40 0.86 -0.25
N GLU A 91 17.42 0.16 -0.72
CA GLU A 91 18.29 -0.61 0.17
C GLU A 91 19.04 0.31 1.15
N ALA A 92 19.61 1.42 0.65
CA ALA A 92 20.35 2.37 1.46
C ALA A 92 19.49 3.10 2.51
N ASN A 93 18.18 3.20 2.32
CA ASN A 93 17.26 3.83 3.27
C ASN A 93 16.45 2.83 4.11
N GLY A 94 16.80 1.55 4.06
CA GLY A 94 16.10 0.50 4.81
C GLY A 94 14.65 0.30 4.36
N PHE A 95 14.37 0.55 3.07
CA PHE A 95 13.06 0.45 2.43
C PHE A 95 11.99 1.43 2.98
N ILE A 96 12.41 2.52 3.61
CA ILE A 96 11.51 3.55 4.15
C ILE A 96 11.35 4.69 3.13
N ILE A 97 10.16 4.82 2.55
CA ILE A 97 9.86 5.89 1.58
C ILE A 97 9.40 7.15 2.33
N ASP A 98 10.05 8.28 2.05
CA ASP A 98 9.64 9.60 2.52
C ASP A 98 8.49 10.15 1.65
N TRP A 99 7.27 10.02 2.17
CA TRP A 99 6.05 10.45 1.48
C TRP A 99 5.79 11.96 1.60
N GLU A 100 6.47 12.67 2.50
CA GLU A 100 6.18 14.08 2.79
C GLU A 100 6.71 15.02 1.70
N LYS A 101 7.82 14.63 1.05
CA LYS A 101 8.45 15.41 -0.03
C LYS A 101 7.56 15.61 -1.27
N HIS A 102 6.45 14.91 -1.40
CA HIS A 102 5.57 14.96 -2.57
C HIS A 102 4.31 15.84 -2.40
N LYS A 103 4.07 16.47 -1.24
CA LYS A 103 2.84 17.25 -1.00
C LYS A 103 2.82 18.68 -1.58
N GLY A 104 3.96 19.25 -2.00
CA GLY A 104 4.08 20.70 -2.23
C GLY A 104 3.72 21.29 -3.62
N LYS A 105 3.14 20.55 -4.58
CA LYS A 105 2.99 21.07 -5.97
C LYS A 105 1.61 21.00 -6.61
N ARG A 106 0.57 20.50 -5.94
CA ARG A 106 -0.77 20.35 -6.57
C ARG A 106 -1.74 21.51 -6.36
N ASP A 107 -1.55 22.34 -5.34
CA ASP A 107 -2.57 23.34 -4.98
C ASP A 107 -2.52 24.65 -5.79
N LYS A 108 -1.50 24.85 -6.64
CA LYS A 108 -1.33 26.11 -7.39
C LYS A 108 -1.88 26.12 -8.82
N LYS A 109 -2.48 25.03 -9.31
CA LYS A 109 -2.83 24.92 -10.75
C LYS A 109 -4.30 25.14 -11.10
N PHE A 110 -5.21 25.16 -10.12
CA PHE A 110 -6.64 25.39 -10.37
C PHE A 110 -7.27 26.21 -9.25
N PRO A 111 -7.23 27.56 -9.28
CA PRO A 111 -8.17 28.35 -8.51
C PRO A 111 -9.58 28.12 -9.08
N HIS A 112 -10.51 27.67 -8.23
CA HIS A 112 -11.94 27.63 -8.52
C HIS A 112 -12.51 29.04 -8.70
#